data_AF-A0A1R4F8U0-F1
#
_entry.id   AF-A0A1R4F8U0-F1
#
_cell.length_a   1.000
_cell.length_b   1.000
_cell.length_c   1.000
_cell.angle_alpha   90.00
_cell.angle_beta   90.00
_cell.angle_gamma   90.00
#
_symmetry.space_group_name_H-M   'P 1'
#
loop_
_entity.id
_entity.type
_entity.pdbx_description
1 polymer ?
#
loop_
_entity_poly.entity_id
_entity_poly.type
_entity_poly.pdbx_seq_one_letter_code
_entity_poly.pdbx_strand_id
1 'polypeptide(L)'
;MGCSSDQADAPDEETDGDSAASVYEFQTNGIEPSNEVTIRVPDDLREVMGTDGDGMVVDQIVVTGRELDDAQYCAADLSMSYLGNQPLDMIAANDAPTDRESVVQTFINRIPDSGVDDEASVVEWLDSAIESRIASGYSESDISDSFEDLFGTPVDLESDTYLSPYQDGDTGQDVFDRYAGSASDEQAPGTTIVAESLGLDDARVQTDLDESAPEEGTYVSEDFATVTVVGDCATSATDPDNAIEIELPSVDADGKSDTTATVQLSAMTDGTIGVAGEVKDYMRDANDNWIAN
;
A
#
# COMPACT_ATOMS: atom_id res chain seq x y z
N MET A 1 15.95 -48.09 -57.04
CA MET A 1 17.34 -47.91 -56.55
C MET A 1 17.68 -46.46 -56.90
N GLY A 2 17.51 -45.47 -56.02
CA GLY A 2 18.31 -45.15 -54.81
C GLY A 2 19.45 -44.18 -55.24
N CYS A 3 19.76 -43.02 -54.64
CA CYS A 3 19.41 -42.35 -53.37
C CYS A 3 19.75 -40.82 -53.42
N SER A 4 19.19 -40.04 -52.48
CA SER A 4 19.73 -38.84 -51.75
C SER A 4 20.10 -37.54 -52.49
N SER A 5 19.93 -36.32 -51.98
CA SER A 5 19.28 -35.70 -50.79
C SER A 5 19.39 -34.17 -50.99
N ASP A 6 18.37 -33.40 -50.58
CA ASP A 6 18.44 -32.31 -49.58
C ASP A 6 17.26 -31.34 -49.69
N GLN A 7 16.69 -31.09 -48.52
CA GLN A 7 15.47 -30.35 -48.20
C GLN A 7 15.88 -29.01 -47.59
N ALA A 8 15.15 -27.94 -47.90
CA ALA A 8 15.05 -26.77 -47.04
C ALA A 8 13.63 -26.23 -47.16
N ASP A 9 12.76 -26.76 -46.30
CA ASP A 9 11.52 -26.10 -45.90
C ASP A 9 11.90 -24.81 -45.16
N ALA A 10 11.30 -23.69 -45.58
CA ALA A 10 11.28 -22.47 -44.79
C ALA A 10 10.27 -22.68 -43.65
N PRO A 11 10.65 -22.45 -42.38
CA PRO A 11 9.64 -22.29 -41.33
C PRO A 11 9.01 -20.91 -41.47
N ASP A 12 7.68 -20.89 -41.46
CA ASP A 12 6.88 -19.72 -41.10
C ASP A 12 7.37 -19.21 -39.74
N GLU A 13 7.97 -18.02 -39.71
CA GLU A 13 8.09 -17.25 -38.49
C GLU A 13 6.73 -16.61 -38.23
N GLU A 14 5.93 -17.27 -37.41
CA GLU A 14 4.91 -16.65 -36.57
C GLU A 14 5.57 -15.46 -35.86
N THR A 15 5.27 -14.25 -36.31
CA THR A 15 5.51 -13.04 -35.53
C THR A 15 4.57 -13.07 -34.33
N ASP A 16 5.00 -13.72 -33.25
CA ASP A 16 4.54 -13.37 -31.91
C ASP A 16 4.88 -11.90 -31.69
N GLY A 17 3.84 -11.07 -31.73
CA GLY A 17 3.91 -9.67 -31.37
C GLY A 17 4.18 -9.55 -29.88
N ASP A 18 5.46 -9.58 -29.53
CA ASP A 18 5.97 -9.12 -28.24
C ASP A 18 5.59 -7.65 -28.11
N SER A 19 4.43 -7.40 -27.51
CA SER A 19 3.98 -6.05 -27.17
C SER A 19 4.90 -5.60 -26.05
N ALA A 20 5.93 -4.82 -26.39
CA ALA A 20 6.84 -4.27 -25.40
C ALA A 20 6.02 -3.57 -24.30
N ALA A 21 6.11 -4.09 -23.07
CA ALA A 21 5.43 -3.52 -21.92
C ALA A 21 5.71 -2.01 -21.83
N SER A 22 4.65 -1.20 -21.71
CA SER A 22 4.82 0.25 -21.58
C SER A 22 5.33 0.55 -20.17
N VAL A 23 6.43 1.31 -20.05
CA VAL A 23 6.99 1.66 -18.73
C VAL A 23 6.54 3.08 -18.35
N TYR A 24 5.95 3.23 -17.17
CA TYR A 24 5.58 4.50 -16.57
C TYR A 24 6.54 4.86 -15.43
N GLU A 25 7.21 6.00 -15.56
CA GLU A 25 8.23 6.50 -14.63
C GLU A 25 7.93 7.94 -14.15
N PHE A 26 6.65 8.32 -14.08
CA PHE A 26 6.20 9.65 -13.60
C PHE A 26 6.78 10.84 -14.41
N GLN A 27 7.13 10.61 -15.69
CA GLN A 27 7.70 11.63 -16.59
C GLN A 27 6.65 12.37 -17.40
N THR A 28 5.46 11.79 -17.55
CA THR A 28 4.37 12.29 -18.37
C THR A 28 3.09 12.32 -17.54
N ASN A 29 2.09 13.11 -17.96
CA ASN A 29 0.76 13.13 -17.33
C ASN A 29 -0.07 11.89 -17.67
N GLY A 30 0.58 10.73 -17.65
CA GLY A 30 0.08 9.43 -18.04
C GLY A 30 0.59 8.91 -19.38
N ILE A 31 0.23 7.67 -19.68
CA ILE A 31 0.61 6.94 -20.89
C ILE A 31 -0.61 6.56 -21.72
N GLU A 32 -0.39 6.23 -22.99
CA GLU A 32 -1.45 5.72 -23.85
C GLU A 32 -1.98 4.38 -23.32
N PRO A 33 -3.28 4.08 -23.52
CA PRO A 33 -3.87 2.78 -23.19
C PRO A 33 -3.05 1.60 -23.69
N SER A 34 -2.74 0.67 -22.80
CA SER A 34 -2.12 -0.62 -23.14
C SER A 34 -2.74 -1.74 -22.34
N ASN A 35 -2.49 -3.00 -22.72
CA ASN A 35 -2.95 -4.14 -21.93
C ASN A 35 -2.08 -4.38 -20.70
N GLU A 36 -0.84 -3.88 -20.74
CA GLU A 36 0.16 -4.05 -19.70
C GLU A 36 1.01 -2.78 -19.55
N VAL A 37 1.27 -2.39 -18.30
CA VAL A 37 2.08 -1.24 -17.92
C VAL A 37 2.98 -1.60 -16.75
N THR A 38 4.27 -1.32 -16.83
CA THR A 38 5.18 -1.39 -15.68
C THR A 38 5.32 -0.01 -15.06
N ILE A 39 4.93 0.14 -13.79
CA ILE A 39 5.14 1.33 -12.98
C ILE A 39 6.40 1.15 -12.14
N ARG A 40 7.28 2.15 -12.14
CA ARG A 40 8.42 2.19 -11.22
C ARG A 40 8.89 3.62 -10.95
N VAL A 41 9.45 3.85 -9.78
CA VAL A 41 10.16 5.10 -9.47
C VAL A 41 11.49 5.10 -10.22
N PRO A 42 11.81 6.13 -11.02
CA PRO A 42 13.03 6.12 -11.82
C PRO A 42 14.29 6.28 -10.97
N ASP A 43 15.40 5.71 -11.44
CA ASP A 43 16.68 5.68 -10.69
C ASP A 43 17.22 7.08 -10.36
N ASP A 44 17.00 8.07 -11.25
CA ASP A 44 17.41 9.46 -11.05
C ASP A 44 16.63 10.13 -9.90
N LEU A 45 15.36 9.75 -9.69
CA LEU A 45 14.58 10.17 -8.54
C LEU A 45 15.05 9.46 -7.26
N ARG A 46 15.27 8.14 -7.32
CA ARG A 46 15.75 7.36 -6.17
C ARG A 46 17.07 7.94 -5.62
N GLU A 47 17.97 8.38 -6.50
CA GLU A 47 19.22 9.03 -6.10
C GLU A 47 18.98 10.36 -5.37
N VAL A 48 17.98 11.15 -5.81
CA VAL A 48 17.62 12.44 -5.20
C VAL A 48 16.90 12.25 -3.86
N MET A 49 16.05 11.23 -3.74
CA MET A 49 15.33 10.89 -2.51
C MET A 49 16.27 10.51 -1.35
N GLY A 50 17.46 9.98 -1.65
CA GLY A 50 18.42 9.58 -0.62
C GLY A 50 17.82 8.58 0.36
N THR A 51 17.79 8.93 1.65
CA THR A 51 17.27 8.05 2.72
C THR A 51 15.80 7.72 2.57
N ASP A 52 15.01 8.61 1.95
CA ASP A 52 13.58 8.37 1.73
C ASP A 52 13.39 7.26 0.68
N GLY A 53 14.31 7.17 -0.29
CA GLY A 53 14.33 6.11 -1.30
C GLY A 53 14.72 4.74 -0.73
N ASP A 54 15.54 4.71 0.33
CA ASP A 54 15.90 3.47 1.03
C ASP A 54 14.70 2.85 1.77
N GLY A 55 13.71 3.68 2.12
CA GLY A 55 12.49 3.25 2.80
C GLY A 55 11.42 2.64 1.88
N MET A 56 11.60 2.68 0.56
CA MET A 56 10.60 2.16 -0.37
C MET A 56 10.30 0.67 -0.16
N VAL A 57 9.03 0.30 -0.27
CA VAL A 57 8.57 -1.08 -0.08
C VAL A 57 8.51 -1.84 -1.41
N VAL A 58 8.07 -1.16 -2.47
CA VAL A 58 7.83 -1.74 -3.80
C VAL A 58 8.89 -1.23 -4.78
N ASP A 59 9.56 -2.15 -5.48
CA ASP A 59 10.50 -1.82 -6.56
C ASP A 59 9.75 -1.42 -7.84
N GLN A 60 8.77 -2.24 -8.23
CA GLN A 60 7.94 -2.02 -9.41
C GLN A 60 6.59 -2.72 -9.28
N ILE A 61 5.61 -2.22 -10.03
CA ILE A 61 4.29 -2.83 -10.17
C ILE A 61 4.06 -3.07 -11.66
N VAL A 62 3.80 -4.32 -12.05
CA VAL A 62 3.30 -4.63 -13.40
C VAL A 62 1.78 -4.67 -13.33
N VAL A 63 1.14 -3.75 -14.02
CA VAL A 63 -0.32 -3.65 -14.12
C VAL A 63 -0.76 -4.31 -15.40
N THR A 64 -1.75 -5.20 -15.31
CA THR A 64 -2.35 -5.87 -16.47
C THR A 64 -3.86 -5.73 -16.38
N GLY A 65 -4.51 -5.32 -17.47
CA GLY A 65 -5.97 -5.29 -17.52
C GLY A 65 -6.55 -6.70 -17.42
N ARG A 66 -7.56 -6.88 -16.57
CA ARG A 66 -8.26 -8.15 -16.38
C ARG A 66 -9.62 -8.10 -17.07
N GLU A 67 -9.84 -9.05 -17.98
CA GLU A 67 -11.16 -9.25 -18.59
C GLU A 67 -12.08 -9.91 -17.56
N LEU A 68 -13.26 -9.31 -17.36
CA LEU A 68 -14.33 -9.84 -16.52
C LEU A 68 -15.50 -10.26 -17.41
N ASP A 69 -16.29 -11.25 -16.98
CA ASP A 69 -17.45 -11.72 -17.75
C ASP A 69 -18.60 -10.69 -17.72
N ASP A 70 -18.64 -9.83 -16.69
CA ASP A 70 -19.64 -8.78 -16.53
C ASP A 70 -19.14 -7.41 -17.03
N ALA A 71 -20.01 -6.68 -17.72
CA ALA A 71 -19.65 -5.40 -18.34
C ALA A 71 -19.87 -4.18 -17.43
N GLN A 72 -20.32 -4.37 -16.18
CA GLN A 72 -20.56 -3.30 -15.22
C GLN A 72 -19.26 -2.80 -14.57
N TYR A 73 -18.30 -3.70 -14.35
CA TYR A 73 -17.04 -3.39 -13.67
C TYR A 73 -15.84 -3.71 -14.55
N CYS A 74 -14.74 -3.03 -14.23
CA CYS A 74 -13.46 -3.26 -14.85
C CYS A 74 -12.46 -3.66 -13.76
N ALA A 75 -11.50 -4.50 -14.13
CA ALA A 75 -10.49 -4.96 -13.20
C ALA A 75 -9.09 -4.85 -13.80
N ALA A 76 -8.12 -4.78 -12.89
CA ALA A 76 -6.71 -4.85 -13.22
C ALA A 76 -5.97 -5.66 -12.16
N ASP A 77 -4.97 -6.39 -12.61
CA ASP A 77 -4.03 -7.09 -11.76
C ASP A 77 -2.78 -6.24 -11.56
N LEU A 78 -2.39 -6.08 -10.30
CA LEU A 78 -1.16 -5.44 -9.85
C LEU A 78 -0.22 -6.56 -9.41
N SER A 79 0.84 -6.81 -10.17
CA SER A 79 1.91 -7.72 -9.79
C SER A 79 3.07 -6.93 -9.20
N MET A 80 3.25 -7.01 -7.89
CA MET A 80 4.28 -6.26 -7.18
C MET A 80 5.59 -7.03 -7.13
N SER A 81 6.69 -6.33 -7.39
CA SER A 81 8.03 -6.75 -7.02
C SER A 81 8.49 -5.95 -5.81
N TYR A 82 8.74 -6.64 -4.71
CA TYR A 82 9.10 -6.01 -3.44
C TYR A 82 10.60 -5.81 -3.27
N LEU A 83 10.97 -4.81 -2.47
CA LEU A 83 12.35 -4.58 -2.05
C LEU A 83 12.67 -5.38 -0.78
N GLY A 84 13.82 -6.06 -0.76
CA GLY A 84 14.29 -6.78 0.43
C GLY A 84 13.38 -7.92 0.86
N ASN A 85 12.98 -7.93 2.14
CA ASN A 85 12.09 -8.94 2.72
C ASN A 85 10.62 -8.44 2.83
N GLN A 86 10.28 -7.39 2.09
CA GLN A 86 8.90 -6.90 1.98
C GLN A 86 8.03 -7.89 1.17
N PRO A 87 6.69 -7.93 1.39
CA PRO A 87 5.94 -7.15 2.37
C PRO A 87 5.96 -7.79 3.77
N LEU A 88 6.67 -8.91 3.97
CA LEU A 88 6.63 -9.66 5.23
C LEU A 88 7.13 -8.85 6.42
N ASP A 89 8.15 -8.01 6.24
CA ASP A 89 8.64 -7.13 7.30
C ASP A 89 7.61 -6.04 7.64
N MET A 90 6.96 -5.43 6.64
CA MET A 90 5.87 -4.47 6.83
C MET A 90 4.66 -5.12 7.51
N ILE A 91 4.27 -6.33 7.07
CA ILE A 91 3.21 -7.11 7.71
C ILE A 91 3.60 -7.38 9.16
N ALA A 92 4.81 -7.84 9.45
CA ALA A 92 5.25 -8.10 10.81
C ALA A 92 5.32 -6.83 11.68
N ALA A 93 5.59 -5.67 11.09
CA ALA A 93 5.62 -4.38 11.79
C ALA A 93 4.22 -3.83 12.10
N ASN A 94 3.24 -4.16 11.27
CA ASN A 94 1.84 -3.74 11.39
C ASN A 94 0.90 -4.85 11.92
N ASP A 95 1.43 -6.06 12.13
CA ASP A 95 0.70 -7.15 12.75
C ASP A 95 0.30 -6.69 14.15
N ALA A 96 -1.00 -6.56 14.37
CA ALA A 96 -1.51 -6.16 15.66
C ALA A 96 -1.00 -7.18 16.70
N PRO A 97 -0.49 -6.73 17.85
CA PRO A 97 -0.03 -7.65 18.88
C PRO A 97 -1.17 -8.63 19.22
N THR A 98 -0.89 -9.94 19.11
CA THR A 98 -1.92 -10.99 19.25
C THR A 98 -2.33 -11.28 20.69
N ASP A 99 -1.64 -10.65 21.64
CA ASP A 99 -1.83 -10.84 23.05
C ASP A 99 -1.35 -9.60 23.81
N ARG A 100 -1.83 -9.49 25.05
CA ARG A 100 -1.56 -8.33 25.90
C ARG A 100 -0.08 -8.16 26.24
N GLU A 101 0.73 -9.22 26.29
CA GLU A 101 2.17 -9.11 26.53
C GLU A 101 2.89 -8.49 25.31
N SER A 102 2.48 -8.89 24.12
CA SER A 102 2.95 -8.29 22.85
C SER A 102 2.53 -6.82 22.72
N VAL A 103 1.34 -6.44 23.22
CA VAL A 103 0.92 -5.03 23.31
C VAL A 103 1.89 -4.26 24.19
N VAL A 104 2.17 -4.76 25.40
CA VAL A 104 3.10 -4.12 26.35
C VAL A 104 4.48 -3.92 25.72
N GLN A 105 5.00 -4.91 25.03
CA GLN A 105 6.31 -4.80 24.37
C GLN A 105 6.33 -3.78 23.23
N THR A 106 5.23 -3.65 22.49
CA THR A 106 5.08 -2.62 21.45
C THR A 106 5.16 -1.22 22.08
N PHE A 107 4.45 -0.99 23.18
CA PHE A 107 4.56 0.28 23.93
C PHE A 107 5.99 0.54 24.41
N ILE A 108 6.62 -0.45 25.05
CA ILE A 108 8.00 -0.34 25.55
C ILE A 108 8.98 0.07 24.44
N ASN A 109 8.88 -0.56 23.26
CA ASN A 109 9.80 -0.29 22.16
C ASN A 109 9.62 1.11 21.53
N ARG A 110 8.40 1.65 21.55
CA ARG A 110 8.07 2.95 20.94
C ARG A 110 8.21 4.12 21.91
N ILE A 111 8.13 3.86 23.22
CA ILE A 111 8.32 4.90 24.23
C ILE A 111 9.82 5.28 24.31
N PRO A 112 10.18 6.57 24.16
CA PRO A 112 11.58 7.00 24.20
C PRO A 112 12.23 6.95 25.60
N ASP A 113 11.54 6.42 26.61
CA ASP A 113 11.99 6.35 28.01
C ASP A 113 12.49 4.93 28.35
N SER A 114 13.80 4.84 28.65
CA SER A 114 14.47 3.61 29.06
C SER A 114 14.02 3.02 30.42
N GLY A 115 13.15 3.72 31.16
CA GLY A 115 12.61 3.29 32.44
C GLY A 115 11.28 2.52 32.37
N VAL A 116 10.76 2.27 31.16
CA VAL A 116 9.50 1.55 30.94
C VAL A 116 9.82 0.11 30.56
N ASP A 117 9.46 -0.85 31.42
CA ASP A 117 9.80 -2.27 31.27
C ASP A 117 8.65 -3.24 31.57
N ASP A 118 7.48 -2.72 31.95
CA ASP A 118 6.27 -3.50 32.22
C ASP A 118 4.99 -2.69 31.94
N GLU A 119 3.83 -3.35 32.01
CA GLU A 119 2.53 -2.72 31.76
C GLU A 119 2.26 -1.54 32.71
N ALA A 120 2.65 -1.66 33.98
CA ALA A 120 2.39 -0.63 34.98
C ALA A 120 3.18 0.66 34.66
N SER A 121 4.44 0.52 34.27
CA SER A 121 5.29 1.63 33.86
C SER A 121 4.85 2.24 32.52
N VAL A 122 4.28 1.45 31.60
CA VAL A 122 3.63 1.97 30.37
C VAL A 122 2.44 2.85 30.73
N VAL A 123 1.54 2.37 31.59
CA VAL A 123 0.34 3.12 32.00
C VAL A 123 0.72 4.40 32.74
N GLU A 124 1.69 4.33 33.65
CA GLU A 124 2.21 5.52 34.35
C GLU A 124 2.84 6.53 33.38
N TRP A 125 3.57 6.05 32.38
CA TRP A 125 4.13 6.91 31.34
C TRP A 125 3.04 7.60 30.51
N LEU A 126 2.01 6.86 30.09
CA LEU A 126 0.88 7.41 29.33
C LEU A 126 0.16 8.50 30.11
N ASP A 127 -0.11 8.27 31.40
CA ASP A 127 -0.76 9.24 32.28
C ASP A 127 0.05 10.55 32.36
N SER A 128 1.36 10.43 32.62
CA SER A 128 2.29 11.57 32.64
C SER A 128 2.36 12.30 31.30
N ALA A 129 2.34 11.55 30.19
CA ALA A 129 2.40 12.09 28.84
C ALA A 129 1.13 12.87 28.46
N ILE A 130 -0.04 12.39 28.88
CA ILE A 130 -1.33 13.09 28.74
C ILE A 130 -1.33 14.37 29.58
N GLU A 131 -1.03 14.26 30.88
CA GLU A 131 -1.02 15.41 31.81
C GLU A 131 -0.06 16.52 31.36
N SER A 132 1.14 16.13 30.91
CA SER A 132 2.15 17.08 30.43
C SER A 132 1.69 17.86 29.19
N ARG A 133 1.03 17.20 28.24
CA ARG A 133 0.48 17.84 27.03
C ARG A 133 -0.68 18.78 27.36
N ILE A 134 -1.60 18.34 28.22
CA ILE A 134 -2.70 19.19 28.71
C ILE A 134 -2.13 20.42 29.42
N ALA A 135 -1.14 20.25 30.30
CA ALA A 135 -0.49 21.36 31.01
C ALA A 135 0.24 22.32 30.06
N SER A 136 0.73 21.81 28.92
CA SER A 136 1.38 22.59 27.88
C SER A 136 0.39 23.29 26.93
N GLY A 137 -0.91 23.04 27.09
CA GLY A 137 -1.98 23.71 26.34
C GLY A 137 -2.24 23.12 24.95
N TYR A 138 -1.87 21.86 24.72
CA TYR A 138 -2.23 21.12 23.50
C TYR A 138 -3.74 20.95 23.41
N SER A 139 -4.29 21.02 22.20
CA SER A 139 -5.70 20.69 21.98
C SER A 139 -5.91 19.17 22.03
N GLU A 140 -7.16 18.75 22.22
CA GLU A 140 -7.53 17.33 22.22
C GLU A 140 -7.11 16.62 20.93
N SER A 141 -7.31 17.27 19.76
CA SER A 141 -6.85 16.74 18.48
C SER A 141 -5.33 16.60 18.45
N ASP A 142 -4.57 17.59 18.92
CA ASP A 142 -3.10 17.48 18.92
C ASP A 142 -2.60 16.35 19.84
N ILE A 143 -3.32 16.05 20.92
CA ILE A 143 -3.01 14.93 21.81
C ILE A 143 -3.35 13.60 21.13
N SER A 144 -4.52 13.50 20.50
CA SER A 144 -4.93 12.35 19.67
C SER A 144 -3.87 12.07 18.61
N ASP A 145 -3.58 13.05 17.76
CA ASP A 145 -2.61 12.94 16.67
C ASP A 145 -1.23 12.52 17.18
N SER A 146 -0.82 13.01 18.35
CA SER A 146 0.46 12.61 18.96
C SER A 146 0.50 11.14 19.37
N PHE A 147 -0.61 10.59 19.85
CA PHE A 147 -0.69 9.19 20.24
C PHE A 147 -0.94 8.28 19.05
N GLU A 148 -1.67 8.75 18.04
CA GLU A 148 -1.78 8.10 16.73
C GLU A 148 -0.41 8.01 16.05
N ASP A 149 0.37 9.08 16.07
CA ASP A 149 1.74 9.11 15.53
C ASP A 149 2.65 8.12 16.26
N LEU A 150 2.48 7.98 17.57
CA LEU A 150 3.35 7.14 18.39
C LEU A 150 2.95 5.66 18.38
N PHE A 151 1.66 5.36 18.32
CA PHE A 151 1.14 4.00 18.53
C PHE A 151 0.29 3.46 17.38
N GLY A 152 -0.14 4.30 16.45
CA GLY A 152 -1.15 3.98 15.44
C GLY A 152 -2.57 4.08 15.98
N THR A 153 -3.53 3.96 15.07
CA THR A 153 -4.97 4.07 15.36
C THR A 153 -5.54 2.68 15.62
N PRO A 154 -6.08 2.37 16.80
CA PRO A 154 -6.76 1.10 17.03
C PRO A 154 -8.02 0.98 16.16
N VAL A 155 -8.38 -0.27 15.82
CA VAL A 155 -9.59 -0.60 15.05
C VAL A 155 -10.60 -1.28 15.97
N ASP A 156 -11.84 -0.82 15.93
CA ASP A 156 -12.98 -1.54 16.52
C ASP A 156 -13.56 -2.50 15.48
N LEU A 157 -13.21 -3.78 15.59
CA LEU A 157 -13.66 -4.81 14.66
C LEU A 157 -15.16 -5.13 14.76
N GLU A 158 -15.82 -4.81 15.88
CA GLU A 158 -17.28 -5.00 15.98
C GLU A 158 -18.04 -3.96 15.16
N SER A 159 -17.47 -2.76 15.02
CA SER A 159 -18.07 -1.65 14.29
C SER A 159 -17.38 -1.32 12.96
N ASP A 160 -16.24 -1.95 12.69
CA ASP A 160 -15.35 -1.67 11.56
C ASP A 160 -14.97 -0.18 11.48
N THR A 161 -14.74 0.44 12.64
CA THR A 161 -14.40 1.86 12.73
C THR A 161 -13.05 2.10 13.40
N TYR A 162 -12.29 3.04 12.84
CA TYR A 162 -11.08 3.56 13.48
C TYR A 162 -11.45 4.28 14.77
N LEU A 163 -10.81 3.88 15.86
CA LEU A 163 -10.92 4.52 17.14
C LEU A 163 -9.68 5.37 17.36
N SER A 164 -9.86 6.65 17.66
CA SER A 164 -8.75 7.44 18.17
C SER A 164 -8.16 6.76 19.43
N PRO A 165 -6.82 6.67 19.56
CA PRO A 165 -6.17 6.11 20.72
C PRO A 165 -6.44 6.94 21.99
N TYR A 166 -6.78 8.23 21.86
CA TYR A 166 -7.07 9.13 22.98
C TYR A 166 -8.42 9.84 22.82
N GLN A 167 -9.28 9.71 23.82
CA GLN A 167 -10.53 10.45 23.95
C GLN A 167 -10.43 11.46 25.11
N ASP A 168 -11.19 12.56 25.03
CA ASP A 168 -11.18 13.59 26.07
C ASP A 168 -11.48 12.99 27.45
N GLY A 169 -10.58 13.28 28.41
CA GLY A 169 -10.66 12.80 29.78
C GLY A 169 -10.12 11.38 30.01
N ASP A 170 -9.57 10.73 29.00
CA ASP A 170 -8.94 9.42 29.16
C ASP A 170 -7.73 9.48 30.11
N THR A 171 -7.60 8.43 30.92
CA THR A 171 -6.38 8.14 31.68
C THR A 171 -5.40 7.33 30.83
N GLY A 172 -4.14 7.21 31.30
CA GLY A 172 -3.19 6.31 30.65
C GLY A 172 -3.68 4.85 30.57
N GLN A 173 -4.50 4.41 31.53
CA GLN A 173 -5.11 3.09 31.52
C GLN A 173 -6.17 2.96 30.42
N ASP A 174 -6.99 3.99 30.20
CA ASP A 174 -8.05 3.97 29.18
C ASP A 174 -7.44 3.92 27.77
N VAL A 175 -6.39 4.70 27.52
CA VAL A 175 -5.62 4.66 26.27
C VAL A 175 -5.01 3.26 26.05
N PHE A 176 -4.36 2.71 27.09
CA PHE A 176 -3.75 1.39 27.00
C PHE A 176 -4.80 0.29 26.77
N ASP A 177 -5.91 0.29 27.51
CA ASP A 177 -6.95 -0.73 27.37
C ASP A 177 -7.71 -0.64 26.05
N ARG A 178 -7.86 0.56 25.48
CA ARG A 178 -8.40 0.72 24.12
C ARG A 178 -7.50 0.07 23.08
N TYR A 179 -6.20 0.36 23.15
CA TYR A 179 -5.22 -0.22 22.25
C TYR A 179 -5.03 -1.74 22.47
N ALA A 180 -5.07 -2.20 23.71
CA ALA A 180 -5.03 -3.62 24.03
C ALA A 180 -6.36 -4.33 23.72
N GLY A 181 -7.47 -3.61 23.63
CA GLY A 181 -8.78 -4.13 23.26
C GLY A 181 -8.89 -4.47 21.77
N SER A 182 -8.22 -3.70 20.91
CA SER A 182 -8.09 -4.03 19.47
C SER A 182 -7.17 -5.24 19.22
N ALA A 183 -6.37 -5.67 20.20
CA ALA A 183 -5.53 -6.86 20.12
C ALA A 183 -6.28 -8.18 20.36
N SER A 184 -7.56 -8.13 20.77
CA SER A 184 -8.26 -9.34 21.28
C SER A 184 -9.03 -10.17 20.27
N ASP A 185 -9.23 -9.76 19.02
CA ASP A 185 -9.88 -10.61 18.02
C ASP A 185 -9.21 -10.39 16.66
N GLU A 186 -8.85 -11.50 15.98
CA GLU A 186 -8.27 -11.62 14.62
C GLU A 186 -7.27 -10.56 14.14
N GLN A 187 -6.01 -10.99 13.89
CA GLN A 187 -5.01 -10.19 13.16
C GLN A 187 -5.66 -9.56 11.94
N ALA A 188 -5.39 -8.26 11.68
CA ALA A 188 -5.63 -7.70 10.36
C ALA A 188 -4.92 -8.64 9.37
N PRO A 189 -5.66 -9.39 8.54
CA PRO A 189 -5.03 -10.38 7.71
C PRO A 189 -4.00 -9.66 6.84
N GLY A 190 -2.86 -10.30 6.54
CA GLY A 190 -1.81 -9.65 5.73
C GLY A 190 -2.33 -9.08 4.40
N THR A 191 -3.47 -9.58 3.92
CA THR A 191 -4.25 -9.02 2.81
C THR A 191 -4.71 -7.58 3.05
N THR A 192 -5.22 -7.25 4.24
CA THR A 192 -5.62 -5.90 4.63
C THR A 192 -4.41 -4.98 4.70
N ILE A 193 -3.34 -5.40 5.39
CA ILE A 193 -2.12 -4.58 5.52
C ILE A 193 -1.53 -4.25 4.14
N VAL A 194 -1.49 -5.22 3.23
CA VAL A 194 -0.96 -5.01 1.87
C VAL A 194 -1.87 -4.09 1.06
N ALA A 195 -3.19 -4.28 1.11
CA ALA A 195 -4.13 -3.42 0.40
C ALA A 195 -4.06 -1.97 0.91
N GLU A 196 -4.16 -1.76 2.22
CA GLU A 196 -4.12 -0.44 2.84
C GLU A 196 -2.78 0.27 2.59
N SER A 197 -1.66 -0.46 2.57
CA SER A 197 -0.34 0.11 2.22
C SER A 197 -0.27 0.65 0.79
N LEU A 198 -1.15 0.16 -0.09
CA LEU A 198 -1.30 0.62 -1.47
C LEU A 198 -2.43 1.67 -1.58
N GLY A 199 -2.99 2.16 -0.48
CA GLY A 199 -4.13 3.08 -0.47
C GLY A 199 -5.43 2.44 -0.96
N LEU A 200 -5.54 1.11 -0.88
CA LEU A 200 -6.68 0.35 -1.36
C LEU A 200 -7.54 -0.17 -0.20
N ASP A 201 -8.86 -0.07 -0.36
CA ASP A 201 -9.84 -0.48 0.65
C ASP A 201 -10.51 -1.82 0.31
N ASP A 202 -11.43 -2.29 1.17
CA ASP A 202 -12.28 -3.47 0.96
C ASP A 202 -11.51 -4.75 0.62
N ALA A 203 -10.40 -4.98 1.33
CA ALA A 203 -9.49 -6.10 1.08
C ALA A 203 -10.12 -7.46 1.39
N ARG A 204 -10.03 -8.38 0.43
CA ARG A 204 -10.49 -9.78 0.49
C ARG A 204 -9.40 -10.70 -0.04
N VAL A 205 -9.49 -11.99 0.26
CA VAL A 205 -8.56 -12.97 -0.34
C VAL A 205 -8.88 -13.15 -1.82
N GLN A 206 -7.87 -13.36 -2.65
CA GLN A 206 -8.04 -13.46 -4.11
C GLN A 206 -9.01 -14.57 -4.53
N THR A 207 -9.12 -15.64 -3.74
CA THR A 207 -10.05 -16.74 -4.00
C THR A 207 -11.53 -16.37 -3.87
N ASP A 208 -11.84 -15.21 -3.27
CA ASP A 208 -13.21 -14.72 -3.12
C ASP A 208 -13.70 -13.95 -4.36
N LEU A 209 -12.81 -13.66 -5.32
CA LEU A 209 -13.20 -13.01 -6.58
C LEU A 209 -14.05 -13.97 -7.44
N ASP A 210 -15.31 -13.61 -7.66
CA ASP A 210 -16.18 -14.25 -8.65
C ASP A 210 -16.16 -13.47 -9.96
N GLU A 211 -15.37 -13.93 -10.93
CA GLU A 211 -15.23 -13.25 -12.24
C GLU A 211 -16.55 -13.19 -13.04
N SER A 212 -17.51 -14.05 -12.71
CA SER A 212 -18.83 -14.11 -13.38
C SER A 212 -19.86 -13.18 -12.77
N ALA A 213 -19.60 -12.70 -11.55
CA ALA A 213 -20.41 -11.74 -10.82
C ALA A 213 -19.50 -10.89 -9.90
N PRO A 214 -18.58 -10.09 -10.49
CA PRO A 214 -17.56 -9.39 -9.71
C PRO A 214 -18.20 -8.34 -8.81
N GLU A 215 -17.66 -8.23 -7.59
CA GLU A 215 -17.96 -7.15 -6.65
C GLU A 215 -16.79 -6.15 -6.64
N GLU A 216 -17.10 -4.87 -6.43
CA GLU A 216 -16.09 -3.84 -6.25
C GLU A 216 -15.23 -4.13 -5.01
N GLY A 217 -13.94 -3.80 -5.10
CA GLY A 217 -12.99 -3.92 -3.99
C GLY A 217 -11.65 -4.52 -4.40
N THR A 218 -10.90 -4.94 -3.38
CA THR A 218 -9.49 -5.34 -3.51
C THR A 218 -9.31 -6.80 -3.15
N TYR A 219 -8.64 -7.57 -4.01
CA TYR A 219 -8.50 -9.01 -3.88
C TYR A 219 -7.02 -9.41 -3.88
N VAL A 220 -6.50 -9.85 -2.73
CA VAL A 220 -5.06 -10.05 -2.51
C VAL A 220 -4.69 -11.53 -2.51
N SER A 221 -3.64 -11.90 -3.25
CA SER A 221 -3.13 -13.27 -3.30
C SER A 221 -2.53 -13.72 -1.96
N GLU A 222 -2.51 -15.03 -1.70
CA GLU A 222 -1.96 -15.60 -0.44
C GLU A 222 -0.47 -15.28 -0.23
N ASP A 223 0.29 -15.09 -1.32
CA ASP A 223 1.71 -14.73 -1.31
C ASP A 223 1.96 -13.22 -1.32
N PHE A 224 0.88 -12.42 -1.32
CA PHE A 224 0.90 -10.96 -1.36
C PHE A 224 1.60 -10.36 -2.58
N ALA A 225 1.88 -11.15 -3.62
CA ALA A 225 2.59 -10.68 -4.82
C ALA A 225 1.64 -10.15 -5.91
N THR A 226 0.34 -10.47 -5.81
CA THR A 226 -0.68 -10.03 -6.75
C THR A 226 -1.86 -9.43 -6.01
N VAL A 227 -2.27 -8.24 -6.43
CA VAL A 227 -3.51 -7.59 -5.98
C VAL A 227 -4.39 -7.38 -7.21
N THR A 228 -5.62 -7.88 -7.18
CA THR A 228 -6.62 -7.59 -8.21
C THR A 228 -7.55 -6.51 -7.67
N VAL A 229 -7.65 -5.39 -8.38
CA VAL A 229 -8.59 -4.30 -8.05
C VAL A 229 -9.76 -4.34 -9.01
N VAL A 230 -10.97 -4.22 -8.47
CA VAL A 230 -12.23 -4.18 -9.23
C VAL A 230 -12.93 -2.87 -8.92
N GLY A 231 -13.30 -2.10 -9.94
CA GLY A 231 -13.98 -0.82 -9.79
C GLY A 231 -14.80 -0.44 -11.01
N ASP A 232 -15.35 0.77 -10.97
CA ASP A 232 -16.07 1.33 -12.11
C ASP A 232 -15.16 1.44 -13.36
N CYS A 233 -15.74 1.13 -14.52
CA CYS A 233 -15.01 1.23 -15.78
C CYS A 233 -14.71 2.67 -16.16
N ALA A 234 -13.43 2.96 -16.38
CA ALA A 234 -12.97 4.25 -16.88
C ALA A 234 -13.44 4.50 -18.32
N THR A 235 -13.71 5.76 -18.63
CA THR A 235 -14.12 6.21 -19.97
C THR A 235 -12.94 6.65 -20.84
N SER A 236 -11.75 6.82 -20.23
CA SER A 236 -10.50 7.18 -20.90
C SER A 236 -9.28 6.77 -20.08
N ALA A 237 -8.08 6.84 -20.68
CA ALA A 237 -6.81 6.47 -20.04
C ALA A 237 -6.42 7.32 -18.83
N THR A 238 -7.01 8.50 -18.70
CA THR A 238 -6.77 9.46 -17.62
C THR A 238 -8.13 9.97 -17.15
N ASP A 239 -8.97 9.04 -16.69
CA ASP A 239 -10.30 9.35 -16.16
C ASP A 239 -10.22 9.45 -14.64
N PRO A 240 -10.07 10.67 -14.07
CA PRO A 240 -9.90 10.83 -12.63
C PRO A 240 -11.15 10.49 -11.83
N ASP A 241 -12.33 10.47 -12.47
CA ASP A 241 -13.60 10.23 -11.77
C ASP A 241 -13.81 8.72 -11.49
N ASN A 242 -13.17 7.86 -12.28
CA ASN A 242 -13.24 6.38 -12.15
C ASN A 242 -11.83 5.77 -12.05
N ALA A 243 -10.84 6.56 -11.59
CA ALA A 243 -9.49 6.07 -11.37
C ALA A 243 -9.41 5.36 -10.02
N ILE A 244 -8.72 4.23 -10.00
CA ILE A 244 -8.31 3.55 -8.78
C ILE A 244 -6.99 4.19 -8.36
N GLU A 245 -6.96 4.79 -7.18
CA GLU A 245 -5.73 5.37 -6.63
C GLU A 245 -4.89 4.29 -5.97
N ILE A 246 -3.61 4.22 -6.36
CA ILE A 246 -2.63 3.26 -5.85
C ILE A 246 -1.47 4.05 -5.29
N GLU A 247 -1.22 3.90 -4.01
CA GLU A 247 -0.09 4.47 -3.31
C GLU A 247 1.12 3.54 -3.40
N LEU A 248 2.31 4.12 -3.56
CA LEU A 248 3.58 3.42 -3.47
C LEU A 248 4.13 3.61 -2.04
N PRO A 249 4.06 2.59 -1.17
CA PRO A 249 4.44 2.75 0.22
C PRO A 249 5.95 2.88 0.40
N SER A 250 6.30 3.65 1.41
CA SER A 250 7.62 3.78 2.01
C SER A 250 7.51 3.62 3.51
N VAL A 251 8.58 3.17 4.14
CA VAL A 251 8.70 3.01 5.58
C VAL A 251 9.97 3.75 6.02
N ASP A 252 9.83 4.68 6.96
CA ASP A 252 10.98 5.40 7.49
C ASP A 252 11.80 4.55 8.48
N ALA A 253 12.89 5.13 8.99
CA ALA A 253 13.80 4.43 9.91
C ALA A 253 13.15 4.04 11.26
N ASP A 254 12.06 4.70 11.63
CA ASP A 254 11.31 4.45 12.87
C ASP A 254 10.16 3.45 12.63
N GLY A 255 10.01 2.94 11.40
CA GLY A 255 9.01 1.95 11.02
C GLY A 255 7.66 2.55 10.64
N LYS A 256 7.58 3.87 10.47
CA LYS A 256 6.34 4.57 10.09
C LYS A 256 6.13 4.48 8.58
N SER A 257 4.92 4.12 8.17
CA SER A 257 4.51 4.15 6.76
C SER A 257 4.25 5.59 6.29
N ASP A 258 4.68 5.88 5.08
CA ASP A 258 4.33 7.07 4.31
C ASP A 258 4.25 6.71 2.82
N THR A 259 3.78 7.61 1.99
CA THR A 259 3.55 7.38 0.55
C THR A 259 4.61 8.10 -0.28
N THR A 260 5.33 7.35 -1.11
CA THR A 260 6.34 7.90 -2.04
C THR A 260 5.70 8.54 -3.26
N ALA A 261 4.68 7.89 -3.83
CA ALA A 261 4.02 8.34 -5.04
C ALA A 261 2.59 7.81 -5.07
N THR A 262 1.71 8.53 -5.77
CA THR A 262 0.33 8.12 -6.01
C THR A 262 0.14 7.92 -7.50
N VAL A 263 -0.48 6.80 -7.86
CA VAL A 263 -0.78 6.39 -9.21
C VAL A 263 -2.29 6.35 -9.38
N GLN A 264 -2.77 6.94 -10.46
CA GLN A 264 -4.15 6.83 -10.90
C GLN A 264 -4.23 5.78 -12.01
N LEU A 265 -4.90 4.67 -11.71
CA LEU A 265 -5.14 3.57 -12.63
C LEU A 265 -6.56 3.64 -13.20
N SER A 266 -6.67 3.75 -14.52
CA SER A 266 -7.95 3.72 -15.24
C SER A 266 -8.08 2.38 -15.99
N ALA A 267 -8.98 1.50 -15.55
CA ALA A 267 -9.27 0.24 -16.24
C ALA A 267 -10.50 0.38 -17.15
N MET A 268 -10.41 -0.07 -18.41
CA MET A 268 -11.44 0.12 -19.43
C MET A 268 -12.12 -1.18 -19.85
N THR A 269 -13.33 -1.08 -20.41
CA THR A 269 -14.17 -2.23 -20.79
C THR A 269 -13.57 -3.15 -21.85
N ASP A 270 -12.57 -2.69 -22.57
CA ASP A 270 -11.88 -3.48 -23.60
C ASP A 270 -10.62 -4.19 -23.06
N GLY A 271 -10.40 -4.14 -21.74
CA GLY A 271 -9.25 -4.74 -21.07
C GLY A 271 -7.97 -3.90 -21.16
N THR A 272 -8.02 -2.70 -21.75
CA THR A 272 -6.88 -1.78 -21.72
C THR A 272 -6.87 -0.98 -20.41
N ILE A 273 -5.69 -0.52 -20.03
CA ILE A 273 -5.44 0.28 -18.84
C ILE A 273 -4.73 1.58 -19.21
N GLY A 274 -5.07 2.65 -18.51
CA GLY A 274 -4.35 3.91 -18.50
C GLY A 274 -3.74 4.15 -17.13
N VAL A 275 -2.56 4.75 -17.09
CA VAL A 275 -1.85 5.05 -15.85
C VAL A 275 -1.41 6.50 -15.90
N ALA A 276 -1.67 7.24 -14.83
CA ALA A 276 -1.11 8.56 -14.52
C ALA A 276 -0.66 8.57 -13.06
N GLY A 277 -0.02 9.63 -12.60
CA GLY A 277 0.42 9.71 -11.21
C GLY A 277 1.40 10.82 -10.94
N GLU A 278 1.68 11.02 -9.66
CA GLU A 278 2.57 12.04 -9.13
C GLU A 278 3.44 11.47 -8.02
N VAL A 279 4.59 12.11 -7.79
CA VAL A 279 5.52 11.76 -6.72
C VAL A 279 5.36 12.79 -5.61
N LYS A 280 5.21 12.33 -4.38
CA LYS A 280 5.09 13.21 -3.21
C LYS A 280 6.39 13.97 -3.01
N ASP A 281 6.33 15.27 -2.73
CA ASP A 281 7.48 16.13 -2.40
C ASP A 281 8.59 16.25 -3.46
N TYR A 282 8.43 15.69 -4.66
CA TYR A 282 9.41 15.78 -5.74
C TYR A 282 8.77 16.23 -7.06
N MET A 283 9.49 17.04 -7.83
CA MET A 283 9.07 17.48 -9.17
C MET A 283 10.25 17.59 -10.12
N ARG A 284 10.00 17.64 -11.43
CA ARG A 284 11.04 17.93 -12.43
C ARG A 284 11.25 19.44 -12.61
N ASP A 285 12.51 19.85 -12.66
CA ASP A 285 12.91 21.23 -12.99
C ASP A 285 12.86 21.50 -14.51
N ALA A 286 13.19 22.72 -14.93
CA ALA A 286 13.19 23.11 -16.35
C ALA A 286 14.24 22.39 -17.23
N ASN A 287 15.12 21.60 -16.62
CA ASN A 287 16.15 20.80 -17.30
C ASN A 287 15.84 19.30 -17.19
N ASP A 288 14.61 18.94 -16.82
CA ASP A 288 14.14 17.57 -16.58
C ASP A 288 14.89 16.84 -15.45
N ASN A 289 15.48 17.55 -14.48
CA ASN A 289 16.07 16.91 -13.28
C ASN A 289 15.05 16.85 -12.14
N TRP A 290 15.04 15.76 -11.38
CA TRP A 290 14.28 15.71 -10.12
C TRP A 290 14.85 16.65 -9.08
N ILE A 291 13.96 17.36 -8.41
CA ILE A 291 14.25 18.24 -7.28
C ILE A 291 13.16 18.05 -6.20
N ALA A 292 13.50 18.28 -4.95
CA ALA A 292 12.51 18.41 -3.89
C ALA A 292 11.66 19.67 -4.14
N ASN A 293 10.34 19.54 -3.92
CA ASN A 293 9.32 20.58 -4.08
C ASN A 293 9.38 21.63 -2.94
#